data_AF-A0AAJ1X5Q1-F1
#
_entry.id   AF-A0AAJ1X5Q1-F1
#
_cell.length_a   1.000
_cell.length_b   1.000
_cell.length_c   1.000
_cell.angle_alpha   90.00
_cell.angle_beta   90.00
_cell.angle_gamma   90.00
#
_symmetry.space_group_name_H-M   'P 1'
#
loop_
_entity.id
_entity.type
_entity.pdbx_description
1 polymer ?
#
loop_
_entity_poly.entity_id
_entity_poly.type
_entity_poly.pdbx_seq_one_letter_code
_entity_poly.pdbx_strand_id
1 'polypeptide(L)'
;MSTVPAPAKGAGGLDQASPRAHLPAAARGLVADHAQAHPNWDGIVLLPGNVPGDPTHWVHLSAGEIISFQSSLTVRLNTALAGGTTPDMDALDATLSRPERLASHLASAELCKDADAILGHLLGAELASAKPYWLGQEIVLLGESPLLPAYRAALLSQHALLRS
;
A
#
# COMPACT_ATOMS: atom_id res chain seq x y z
N MET A 1 -21.57 -6.92 -9.42
CA MET A 1 -20.33 -6.56 -8.71
C MET A 1 -20.71 -5.88 -7.42
N SER A 2 -20.13 -6.28 -6.29
CA SER A 2 -20.42 -5.69 -4.98
C SER A 2 -19.53 -4.46 -4.80
N THR A 3 -20.11 -3.35 -4.33
CA THR A 3 -19.40 -2.08 -4.16
C THR A 3 -19.26 -1.74 -2.69
N VAL A 4 -18.22 -0.98 -2.34
CA VAL A 4 -18.07 -0.43 -0.98
C VAL A 4 -19.05 0.72 -0.70
N PRO A 5 -19.51 0.91 0.56
CA PRO A 5 -19.20 0.09 1.74
C PRO A 5 -19.78 -1.32 1.67
N ALA A 6 -19.05 -2.31 2.17
CA ALA A 6 -19.51 -3.69 2.19
C ALA A 6 -18.86 -4.49 3.34
N PRO A 7 -19.53 -5.52 3.87
CA PRO A 7 -18.91 -6.42 4.86
C PRO A 7 -17.58 -6.97 4.35
N ALA A 8 -16.56 -7.05 5.21
CA ALA A 8 -15.27 -7.64 4.83
C ALA A 8 -15.47 -9.09 4.36
N LYS A 9 -16.28 -9.85 5.10
CA LYS A 9 -16.68 -11.21 4.74
C LYS A 9 -17.50 -11.24 3.45
N GLY A 10 -17.00 -11.97 2.44
CA GLY A 10 -17.69 -12.20 1.17
C GLY A 10 -16.87 -13.09 0.23
N ALA A 11 -17.56 -13.78 -0.68
CA ALA A 11 -16.93 -14.78 -1.57
C ALA A 11 -16.27 -14.20 -2.84
N GLY A 12 -16.42 -12.90 -3.11
CA GLY A 12 -15.92 -12.26 -4.33
C GLY A 12 -15.25 -10.91 -4.07
N GLY A 13 -14.61 -10.37 -5.10
CA GLY A 13 -13.96 -9.05 -5.05
C GLY A 13 -14.95 -7.90 -4.81
N LEU A 14 -14.40 -6.73 -4.54
CA LEU A 14 -15.14 -5.48 -4.35
C LEU A 14 -14.69 -4.42 -5.33
N ASP A 15 -15.62 -3.61 -5.79
CA ASP A 15 -15.33 -2.44 -6.61
C ASP A 15 -15.62 -1.14 -5.85
N GLN A 16 -14.87 -0.10 -6.18
CA GLN A 16 -15.13 1.26 -5.72
C GLN A 16 -15.20 2.18 -6.94
N ALA A 17 -16.14 3.13 -6.90
CA ALA A 17 -16.32 4.08 -7.99
C ALA A 17 -15.29 5.25 -7.96
N SER A 18 -14.95 5.75 -6.76
CA SER A 18 -14.06 6.90 -6.58
C SER A 18 -13.21 6.79 -5.30
N PRO A 19 -11.86 6.75 -5.39
CA PRO A 19 -11.12 6.45 -6.62
C PRO A 19 -11.56 5.11 -7.20
N ARG A 20 -11.47 4.97 -8.53
CA ARG A 20 -11.84 3.72 -9.18
C ARG A 20 -10.83 2.65 -8.82
N ALA A 21 -11.29 1.59 -8.17
CA ALA A 21 -10.42 0.52 -7.72
C ALA A 21 -11.18 -0.80 -7.67
N HIS A 22 -10.44 -1.89 -7.85
CA HIS A 22 -10.92 -3.26 -7.66
C HIS A 22 -10.07 -3.92 -6.58
N LEU A 23 -10.73 -4.46 -5.55
CA LEU A 23 -10.12 -5.29 -4.52
C LEU A 23 -10.39 -6.76 -4.88
N PRO A 24 -9.35 -7.55 -5.23
CA PRO A 24 -9.51 -8.96 -5.58
C PRO A 24 -10.08 -9.79 -4.43
N ALA A 25 -10.71 -10.92 -4.76
CA ALA A 25 -11.29 -11.82 -3.76
C ALA A 25 -10.27 -12.32 -2.73
N ALA A 26 -9.04 -12.64 -3.17
CA ALA A 26 -7.96 -13.07 -2.28
C ALA A 26 -7.57 -11.98 -1.26
N ALA A 27 -7.44 -10.73 -1.73
CA ALA A 27 -7.15 -9.57 -0.87
C ALA A 27 -8.30 -9.32 0.12
N ARG A 28 -9.56 -9.37 -0.33
CA ARG A 28 -10.73 -9.29 0.55
C ARG A 28 -10.75 -10.41 1.60
N GLY A 29 -10.32 -11.61 1.24
CA GLY A 29 -10.19 -12.74 2.16
C GLY A 29 -9.28 -12.43 3.35
N LEU A 30 -8.08 -11.88 3.09
CA LEU A 30 -7.15 -11.46 4.15
C LEU A 30 -7.76 -10.40 5.07
N VAL A 31 -8.48 -9.43 4.51
CA VAL A 31 -9.19 -8.40 5.30
C VAL A 31 -10.30 -9.03 6.15
N ALA A 32 -11.03 -10.01 5.60
CA ALA A 32 -12.09 -10.72 6.32
C ALA A 32 -11.53 -11.55 7.49
N ASP A 33 -10.41 -12.23 7.29
CA ASP A 33 -9.73 -13.00 8.34
C ASP A 33 -9.28 -12.08 9.49
N HIS A 34 -8.70 -10.92 9.15
CA HIS A 34 -8.34 -9.91 10.15
C HIS A 34 -9.57 -9.36 10.90
N ALA A 35 -10.63 -8.99 10.19
CA ALA A 35 -11.87 -8.49 10.78
C ALA A 35 -12.53 -9.52 11.72
N GLN A 36 -12.43 -10.80 11.39
CA GLN A 36 -12.95 -11.88 12.24
C GLN A 36 -12.11 -12.09 13.50
N ALA A 37 -10.78 -12.00 13.40
CA ALA A 37 -9.87 -12.12 14.54
C ALA A 37 -9.90 -10.90 15.47
N HIS A 38 -10.25 -9.72 14.95
CA HIS A 38 -10.29 -8.46 15.69
C HIS A 38 -11.67 -7.76 15.54
N PRO A 39 -12.71 -8.26 16.21
CA PRO A 39 -14.03 -7.63 16.18
C PRO A 39 -13.97 -6.17 16.63
N ASN A 40 -14.66 -5.29 15.91
CA ASN A 40 -14.72 -3.84 16.16
C ASN A 40 -13.40 -3.07 15.93
N TRP A 41 -12.39 -3.69 15.33
CA TRP A 41 -11.19 -2.96 14.94
C TRP A 41 -11.52 -1.92 13.85
N ASP A 42 -10.86 -0.77 13.95
CA ASP A 42 -10.97 0.37 13.04
C ASP A 42 -9.55 0.80 12.66
N GLY A 43 -9.27 0.85 11.36
CA GLY A 43 -7.98 1.25 10.83
C GLY A 43 -7.77 0.83 9.39
N ILE A 44 -6.50 0.79 8.98
CA ILE A 44 -6.09 0.50 7.61
C ILE A 44 -5.38 -0.85 7.50
N VAL A 45 -5.91 -1.71 6.65
CA VAL A 45 -5.21 -2.90 6.20
C VAL A 45 -4.39 -2.53 4.97
N LEU A 46 -3.07 -2.63 5.06
CA LEU A 46 -2.16 -2.44 3.95
C LEU A 46 -1.76 -3.81 3.36
N LEU A 47 -2.03 -3.99 2.07
CA LEU A 47 -1.80 -5.22 1.33
C LEU A 47 -0.88 -4.92 0.14
N PRO A 48 0.45 -4.99 0.30
CA PRO A 48 1.35 -4.93 -0.84
C PRO A 48 1.12 -6.14 -1.76
N GLY A 49 1.15 -5.92 -3.07
CA GLY A 49 1.04 -6.99 -4.06
C GLY A 49 2.02 -8.14 -3.77
N ASN A 50 1.51 -9.37 -3.74
CA ASN A 50 2.28 -10.57 -3.39
C ASN A 50 3.05 -11.17 -4.57
N VAL A 51 2.61 -10.91 -5.80
CA VAL A 51 3.29 -11.30 -7.03
C VAL A 51 3.67 -10.08 -7.87
N PRO A 52 4.69 -10.19 -8.75
CA PRO A 52 5.02 -9.14 -9.70
C PRO A 52 3.79 -8.70 -10.51
N GLY A 53 3.48 -7.41 -10.44
CA GLY A 53 2.37 -6.81 -11.18
C GLY A 53 1.10 -6.58 -10.35
N ASP A 54 0.95 -7.19 -9.17
CA ASP A 54 -0.19 -6.91 -8.30
C ASP A 54 -0.09 -5.51 -7.67
N PRO A 55 -1.20 -4.78 -7.58
CA PRO A 55 -1.20 -3.48 -6.92
C PRO A 55 -1.07 -3.64 -5.40
N THR A 56 -0.60 -2.58 -4.74
CA THR A 56 -0.77 -2.42 -3.31
C THR A 56 -2.18 -1.89 -3.04
N HIS A 57 -2.85 -2.38 -1.99
CA HIS A 57 -4.14 -1.86 -1.53
C HIS A 57 -4.06 -1.30 -0.12
N TRP A 58 -4.58 -0.09 0.07
CA TRP A 58 -4.86 0.53 1.36
C TRP A 58 -6.36 0.40 1.61
N VAL A 59 -6.75 -0.47 2.53
CA VAL A 59 -8.15 -0.81 2.77
C VAL A 59 -8.59 -0.26 4.12
N HIS A 60 -9.54 0.66 4.11
CA HIS A 60 -10.15 1.19 5.33
C HIS A 60 -11.22 0.20 5.83
N LEU A 61 -10.96 -0.37 6.99
CA LEU A 61 -11.82 -1.34 7.66
C LEU A 61 -12.35 -0.70 8.95
N SER A 62 -13.67 -0.70 9.12
CA SER A 62 -14.32 -0.21 10.34
C SER A 62 -15.48 -1.14 10.69
N ALA A 63 -15.57 -1.57 11.95
CA ALA A 63 -16.64 -2.44 12.45
C ALA A 63 -16.91 -3.71 11.61
N GLY A 64 -15.86 -4.27 10.99
CA GLY A 64 -15.98 -5.45 10.11
C GLY A 64 -16.49 -5.16 8.69
N GLU A 65 -16.63 -3.89 8.33
CA GLU A 65 -16.99 -3.43 6.98
C GLU A 65 -15.80 -2.74 6.30
N ILE A 66 -15.59 -3.08 5.04
CA ILE A 66 -14.67 -2.34 4.16
C ILE A 66 -15.41 -1.09 3.71
N ILE A 67 -14.96 0.06 4.20
CA ILE A 67 -15.59 1.36 3.97
C ILE A 67 -15.12 1.95 2.64
N SER A 68 -13.82 1.91 2.40
CA SER A 68 -13.18 2.42 1.20
C SER A 68 -11.82 1.76 0.98
N PHE A 69 -11.27 1.89 -0.22
CA PHE A 69 -9.89 1.51 -0.48
C PHE A 69 -9.27 2.33 -1.59
N GLN A 70 -7.94 2.40 -1.61
CA GLN A 70 -7.19 2.91 -2.75
C GLN A 70 -6.09 1.94 -3.13
N SER A 71 -5.70 1.98 -4.41
CA SER A 71 -4.68 1.10 -4.95
C SER A 71 -3.51 1.89 -5.50
N SER A 72 -2.31 1.34 -5.38
CA SER A 72 -1.08 1.89 -5.96
C SER A 72 -0.37 0.83 -6.81
N LEU A 73 0.37 1.28 -7.83
CA LEU A 73 1.12 0.41 -8.73
C LEU A 73 2.60 0.27 -8.33
N THR A 74 3.00 0.68 -7.12
CA THR A 74 4.41 0.64 -6.67
C THR A 74 5.08 -0.69 -6.87
N VAL A 75 4.45 -1.81 -6.50
CA VAL A 75 5.03 -3.15 -6.68
C VAL A 75 5.30 -3.44 -8.16
N ARG A 76 4.32 -3.13 -9.03
CA ARG A 76 4.44 -3.30 -10.49
C ARG A 76 5.54 -2.41 -11.09
N LEU A 77 5.58 -1.14 -10.70
CA LEU A 77 6.57 -0.18 -11.18
C LEU A 77 7.99 -0.54 -10.70
N ASN A 78 8.12 -0.98 -9.44
CA ASN A 78 9.39 -1.42 -8.88
C ASN A 78 9.95 -2.61 -9.67
N THR A 79 9.11 -3.60 -9.99
CA THR A 79 9.54 -4.72 -10.85
C THR A 79 9.92 -4.24 -12.25
N ALA A 80 9.11 -3.38 -12.86
CA ALA A 80 9.35 -2.91 -14.23
C ALA A 80 10.65 -2.11 -14.38
N LEU A 81 11.06 -1.42 -13.31
CA LEU A 81 12.27 -0.61 -13.26
C LEU A 81 13.46 -1.36 -12.63
N ALA A 82 13.35 -2.67 -12.39
CA ALA A 82 14.37 -3.48 -11.73
C ALA A 82 14.83 -2.92 -10.36
N GLY A 83 13.89 -2.35 -9.60
CA GLY A 83 14.12 -1.84 -8.26
C GLY A 83 14.36 -2.94 -7.22
N GLY A 84 14.87 -2.53 -6.06
CA GLY A 84 15.34 -3.41 -4.99
C GLY A 84 14.23 -3.91 -4.08
N THR A 85 14.64 -4.48 -2.95
CA THR A 85 13.77 -4.87 -1.83
C THR A 85 14.04 -4.05 -0.56
N THR A 86 15.11 -3.25 -0.57
CA THR A 86 15.48 -2.33 0.50
C THR A 86 15.27 -0.90 -0.01
N PRO A 87 14.51 -0.04 0.66
CA PRO A 87 14.32 1.32 0.20
C PRO A 87 15.48 2.20 0.64
N ASP A 88 15.95 3.07 -0.26
CA ASP A 88 16.71 4.26 0.14
C ASP A 88 15.74 5.25 0.82
N MET A 89 16.03 5.56 2.08
CA MET A 89 15.18 6.41 2.91
C MET A 89 15.30 7.90 2.55
N ASP A 90 16.45 8.35 2.06
CA ASP A 90 16.62 9.73 1.59
C ASP A 90 15.83 9.94 0.29
N ALA A 91 15.87 8.96 -0.62
CA ALA A 91 15.06 8.94 -1.83
C ALA A 91 13.55 8.95 -1.50
N LEU A 92 13.14 8.19 -0.49
CA LEU A 92 11.78 8.17 0.02
C LEU A 92 11.35 9.56 0.52
N ASP A 93 12.11 10.15 1.43
CA ASP A 93 11.76 11.45 2.05
C ASP A 93 11.73 12.58 1.01
N ALA A 94 12.67 12.55 0.06
CA ALA A 94 12.73 13.52 -1.04
C ALA A 94 11.45 13.48 -1.91
N THR A 95 10.95 12.30 -2.24
CA THR A 95 9.72 12.17 -3.04
C THR A 95 8.47 12.35 -2.19
N LEU A 96 8.44 11.90 -0.93
CA LEU A 96 7.30 12.12 -0.04
C LEU A 96 7.00 13.61 0.13
N SER A 97 8.05 14.43 0.20
CA SER A 97 7.93 15.89 0.29
C SER A 97 7.51 16.57 -1.01
N ARG A 98 7.78 15.95 -2.17
CA ARG A 98 7.54 16.49 -3.52
C ARG A 98 7.12 15.37 -4.50
N PRO A 99 5.93 14.78 -4.31
CA PRO A 99 5.50 13.59 -5.07
C PRO A 99 5.38 13.85 -6.58
N GLU A 100 5.14 15.11 -6.97
CA GLU A 100 5.11 15.54 -8.37
C GLU A 100 6.44 15.36 -9.11
N ARG A 101 7.56 15.16 -8.40
CA ARG A 101 8.90 14.95 -8.98
C ARG A 101 9.24 13.50 -9.26
N LEU A 102 8.34 12.55 -8.93
CA LEU A 102 8.58 11.11 -9.02
C LEU A 102 9.23 10.68 -10.35
N ALA A 103 8.68 11.11 -11.49
CA ALA A 103 9.19 10.69 -12.79
C ALA A 103 10.65 11.11 -13.04
N SER A 104 11.02 12.33 -12.65
CA SER A 104 12.40 12.81 -12.77
C SER A 104 13.34 12.09 -11.81
N HIS A 105 12.88 11.83 -10.58
CA HIS A 105 13.65 11.08 -9.59
C HIS A 105 13.93 9.64 -10.06
N LEU A 106 12.93 8.95 -10.59
CA LEU A 106 13.08 7.60 -11.15
C LEU A 106 14.05 7.57 -12.34
N ALA A 107 13.96 8.54 -13.25
CA ALA A 107 14.87 8.62 -14.39
C ALA A 107 16.34 8.78 -13.95
N SER A 108 16.61 9.57 -12.91
CA SER A 108 17.94 9.71 -12.33
C SER A 108 18.43 8.40 -11.67
N ALA A 109 17.59 7.76 -10.86
CA ALA A 109 17.92 6.51 -10.19
C ALA A 109 18.19 5.37 -11.19
N GLU A 110 17.41 5.28 -12.27
CA GLU A 110 17.59 4.30 -13.34
C GLU A 110 18.93 4.50 -14.07
N LEU A 111 19.31 5.74 -14.40
CA LEU A 111 20.60 6.04 -15.02
C LEU A 111 21.78 5.61 -14.13
N CYS A 112 21.64 5.80 -12.81
CA CYS A 112 22.62 5.39 -11.81
C CYS A 112 22.57 3.88 -11.49
N LYS A 113 21.58 3.15 -12.00
CA LYS A 113 21.28 1.75 -11.65
C LYS A 113 21.09 1.55 -10.15
N ASP A 114 20.48 2.53 -9.50
CA ASP A 114 20.23 2.53 -8.07
C ASP A 114 18.85 1.93 -7.76
N ALA A 115 18.85 0.62 -7.54
CA ALA A 115 17.64 -0.16 -7.31
C ALA A 115 16.92 0.24 -6.01
N ASP A 116 17.67 0.64 -4.98
CA ASP A 116 17.13 1.00 -3.67
C ASP A 116 16.53 2.41 -3.71
N ALA A 117 17.14 3.34 -4.46
CA ALA A 117 16.56 4.66 -4.73
C ALA A 117 15.26 4.59 -5.54
N ILE A 118 15.16 3.67 -6.51
CA ILE A 118 13.91 3.41 -7.25
C ILE A 118 12.79 3.04 -6.27
N LEU A 119 13.03 2.07 -5.39
CA LEU A 119 12.04 1.63 -4.41
C LEU A 119 11.70 2.76 -3.43
N GLY A 120 12.71 3.49 -2.93
CA GLY A 120 12.54 4.63 -2.04
C GLY A 120 11.61 5.68 -2.64
N HIS A 121 11.89 6.14 -3.87
CA HIS A 121 11.05 7.12 -4.55
C HIS A 121 9.62 6.64 -4.78
N LEU A 122 9.41 5.39 -5.17
CA LEU A 122 8.08 4.82 -5.37
C LEU A 122 7.28 4.78 -4.06
N LEU A 123 7.89 4.30 -2.97
CA LEU A 123 7.26 4.28 -1.65
C LEU A 123 6.96 5.68 -1.15
N GLY A 124 7.86 6.65 -1.36
CA GLY A 124 7.64 8.05 -0.97
C GLY A 124 6.42 8.66 -1.67
N ALA A 125 6.28 8.44 -2.98
CA ALA A 125 5.12 8.90 -3.74
C ALA A 125 3.82 8.21 -3.29
N GLU A 126 3.88 6.90 -3.04
CA GLU A 126 2.71 6.16 -2.55
C GLU A 126 2.27 6.66 -1.18
N LEU A 127 3.19 6.77 -0.21
CA LEU A 127 2.88 7.28 1.12
C LEU A 127 2.34 8.71 1.08
N ALA A 128 2.89 9.58 0.25
CA ALA A 128 2.35 10.93 0.06
C ALA A 128 0.90 10.89 -0.45
N SER A 129 0.60 10.03 -1.43
CA SER A 129 -0.75 9.89 -1.98
C SER A 129 -1.74 9.23 -1.01
N ALA A 130 -1.28 8.28 -0.20
CA ALA A 130 -2.08 7.51 0.74
C ALA A 130 -2.23 8.19 2.11
N LYS A 131 -1.67 9.39 2.30
CA LYS A 131 -1.73 10.14 3.56
C LYS A 131 -3.13 10.23 4.18
N PRO A 132 -4.22 10.43 3.42
CA PRO A 132 -5.58 10.42 3.98
C PRO A 132 -6.01 9.09 4.61
N TYR A 133 -5.40 7.97 4.20
CA TYR A 133 -5.65 6.65 4.78
C TYR A 133 -4.85 6.45 6.06
N TRP A 134 -3.55 6.75 6.07
CA TRP A 134 -2.69 6.28 7.16
C TRP A 134 -2.41 7.30 8.27
N LEU A 135 -2.57 8.61 8.02
CA LEU A 135 -2.23 9.61 9.02
C LEU A 135 -3.20 9.56 10.21
N GLY A 136 -2.68 9.24 11.39
CA GLY A 136 -3.48 9.14 12.61
C GLY A 136 -4.33 7.87 12.70
N GLN A 137 -4.16 6.93 11.77
CA GLN A 137 -4.85 5.64 11.76
C GLN A 137 -3.90 4.51 12.18
N GLU A 138 -4.43 3.49 12.85
CA GLU A 138 -3.70 2.24 13.08
C GLU A 138 -3.62 1.45 11.77
N ILE A 139 -2.45 0.90 11.47
CA ILE A 139 -2.18 0.17 10.24
C ILE A 139 -1.73 -1.24 10.56
N VAL A 140 -2.34 -2.22 9.91
CA VAL A 140 -1.85 -3.59 9.90
C VAL A 140 -1.37 -3.93 8.48
N LEU A 141 -0.15 -4.48 8.39
CA LEU A 141 0.38 -5.00 7.12
C LEU A 141 0.08 -6.48 7.04
N LEU A 142 -0.59 -6.92 5.97
CA LEU A 142 -0.92 -8.33 5.74
C LEU A 142 -0.42 -8.80 4.36
N GLY A 143 -0.33 -10.11 4.20
CA GLY A 143 0.11 -10.78 2.97
C GLY A 143 1.52 -11.35 3.06
N GLU A 144 2.08 -11.69 1.90
CA GLU A 144 3.36 -12.41 1.77
C GLU A 144 4.34 -11.69 0.83
N SER A 145 4.09 -10.41 0.54
CA SER A 145 4.93 -9.65 -0.40
C SER A 145 6.38 -9.55 0.10
N PRO A 146 7.39 -9.74 -0.77
CA PRO A 146 8.80 -9.54 -0.40
C PRO A 146 9.10 -8.08 -0.02
N LEU A 147 8.23 -7.13 -0.37
CA LEU A 147 8.37 -5.72 -0.02
C LEU A 147 7.77 -5.37 1.35
N LEU A 148 7.16 -6.32 2.07
CA LEU A 148 6.60 -6.07 3.41
C LEU A 148 7.60 -5.41 4.37
N PRO A 149 8.88 -5.84 4.46
CA PRO A 149 9.87 -5.15 5.29
C PRO A 149 10.12 -3.71 4.86
N ALA A 150 10.13 -3.43 3.55
CA ALA A 150 10.31 -2.09 3.02
C ALA A 150 9.13 -1.16 3.36
N TYR A 151 7.89 -1.63 3.17
CA TYR A 151 6.69 -0.88 3.58
C TYR A 151 6.68 -0.62 5.09
N ARG A 152 7.07 -1.61 5.91
CA ARG A 152 7.19 -1.45 7.36
C ARG A 152 8.22 -0.38 7.71
N ALA A 153 9.43 -0.43 7.15
CA ALA A 153 10.48 0.55 7.39
C ALA A 153 10.06 1.97 6.96
N ALA A 154 9.47 2.08 5.77
CA ALA A 154 8.92 3.33 5.24
C ALA A 154 7.87 3.94 6.18
N LEU A 155 6.87 3.17 6.60
CA LEU A 155 5.82 3.65 7.51
C LEU A 155 6.37 4.07 8.88
N LEU A 156 7.31 3.30 9.44
CA LEU A 156 7.94 3.65 10.72
C LEU A 156 8.75 4.94 10.64
N SER A 157 9.44 5.21 9.52
CA SER A 157 10.16 6.48 9.32
C SER A 157 9.24 7.70 9.36
N GLN A 158 7.98 7.51 8.97
CA GLN A 158 6.94 8.55 8.97
C GLN A 158 6.09 8.53 10.24
N HIS A 159 6.54 7.81 11.29
CA HIS A 159 5.88 7.69 12.59
C HIS A 159 4.45 7.17 12.51
N ALA A 160 4.15 6.33 11.50
CA ALA A 160 2.84 5.71 11.37
C ALA A 160 2.59 4.68 12.49
N LEU A 161 1.32 4.54 12.89
CA LEU A 161 0.91 3.65 13.97
C LEU A 161 0.78 2.21 13.46
N LEU A 162 1.89 1.47 13.46
CA LEU A 162 1.88 0.07 13.05
C LEU A 162 1.44 -0.85 14.18
N ARG A 163 0.46 -1.70 13.87
CA ARG A 163 0.10 -2.86 14.67
C ARG A 163 1.06 -4.02 14.39
N SER A 164 1.45 -4.73 15.44
CA SER A 164 2.23 -5.97 15.37
C SER A 164 1.38 -7.16 14.96
#